data_AF-A0A535KYD9-F1
#
_entry.id   AF-A0A535KYD9-F1
#
_cell.length_a   1.000
_cell.length_b   1.000
_cell.length_c   1.000
_cell.angle_alpha   90.00
_cell.angle_beta   90.00
_cell.angle_gamma   90.00
#
_symmetry.space_group_name_H-M   'P 1'
#
loop_
_entity.id
_entity.type
_entity.pdbx_description
1 polymer ?
#
loop_
_entity_poly.entity_id
_entity_poly.type
_entity_poly.pdbx_seq_one_letter_code
_entity_poly.pdbx_strand_id
1 'polypeptide(L)' 'MITIDERLIRLQARAADKQEAIRQAGQLLVDSGYIDAGYIASMLGREEVANTYLGNG' A
#
# COMPACT_ATOMS: atom_id res chain seq x y z
N MET A 1 -9.16 -20.26 7.16
CA MET A 1 -7.89 -19.75 7.71
C MET A 1 -7.32 -18.82 6.64
N ILE A 2 -7.09 -17.54 6.95
CA ILE A 2 -6.45 -16.62 6.00
C ILE A 2 -4.94 -16.85 6.12
N THR A 3 -4.30 -17.18 5.00
CA THR A 3 -2.83 -17.29 4.92
C THR A 3 -2.29 -15.96 4.45
N ILE A 4 -1.30 -15.41 5.17
CA ILE A 4 -0.57 -14.22 4.75
C ILE A 4 0.74 -14.66 4.11
N ASP A 5 1.02 -14.12 2.94
CA ASP A 5 2.28 -14.31 2.24
C ASP A 5 3.34 -13.35 2.80
N GLU A 6 4.50 -13.87 3.18
CA GLU A 6 5.61 -13.06 3.71
C GLU A 6 6.12 -12.02 2.70
N ARG A 7 5.95 -12.27 1.40
CA ARG A 7 6.28 -11.31 0.33
C ARG A 7 5.42 -10.05 0.40
N LEU A 8 4.28 -10.09 1.09
CA LEU A 8 3.39 -8.96 1.33
C LEU A 8 3.67 -8.24 2.66
N ILE A 9 4.78 -8.55 3.33
CA ILE A 9 5.14 -7.94 4.61
C ILE A 9 6.46 -7.19 4.48
N ARG A 10 6.45 -5.90 4.82
CA ARG A 10 7.66 -5.09 4.97
C ARG A 10 7.72 -4.47 6.36
N LEU A 11 8.55 -5.05 7.23
CA LEU A 11 8.79 -4.53 8.57
C LEU A 11 9.74 -3.33 8.53
N GLN A 12 9.61 -2.44 9.53
CA GLN A 12 10.49 -1.27 9.70
C GLN A 12 10.52 -0.35 8.47
N ALA A 13 9.46 -0.34 7.66
CA ALA A 13 9.31 0.59 6.56
C ALA A 13 9.27 2.03 7.08
N ARG A 14 9.90 2.95 6.32
CA ARG A 14 9.88 4.38 6.61
C ARG A 14 9.38 5.10 5.38
N ALA A 15 8.37 5.93 5.57
CA ALA A 15 7.83 6.83 4.55
C ALA A 15 7.91 8.26 5.08
N ALA A 16 8.30 9.19 4.22
CA ALA A 16 8.35 10.60 4.56
C ALA A 16 6.95 11.21 4.72
N ASP A 17 5.97 10.68 3.99
CA ASP A 17 4.59 11.11 3.98
C ASP A 17 3.63 9.96 3.62
N LYS A 18 2.33 10.26 3.62
CA LYS A 18 1.29 9.28 3.30
C LYS A 18 1.36 8.77 1.86
N GLN A 19 1.71 9.62 0.91
CA GLN A 19 1.78 9.21 -0.50
C GLN A 19 2.91 8.22 -0.71
N GLU A 20 4.04 8.43 -0.06
CA GLU A 20 5.18 7.53 -0.09
C GLU A 20 4.85 6.18 0.55
N ALA A 21 4.11 6.16 1.67
CA ALA A 21 3.63 4.92 2.26
C ALA A 21 2.70 4.15 1.30
N ILE A 22 1.79 4.85 0.61
CA ILE A 22 0.88 4.27 -0.39
C ILE A 22 1.67 3.68 -1.57
N ARG A 23 2.69 4.39 -2.08
CA ARG A 23 3.55 3.89 -3.15
C ARG A 23 4.32 2.64 -2.72
N GLN A 24 4.87 2.63 -1.51
CA GLN A 24 5.59 1.46 -0.99
C GLN A 24 4.68 0.24 -0.84
N ALA A 25 3.46 0.42 -0.32
CA ALA A 25 2.47 -0.66 -0.22
C ALA A 25 2.02 -1.15 -1.59
N GLY A 26 1.75 -0.23 -2.52
CA GLY A 26 1.40 -0.56 -3.89
C GLY A 26 2.50 -1.32 -4.62
N GLN A 27 3.77 -0.91 -4.46
CA GLN A 27 4.90 -1.59 -5.06
C GLN A 27 5.02 -3.04 -4.56
N LEU A 28 4.77 -3.29 -3.28
CA LEU A 28 4.78 -4.65 -2.72
C LEU A 28 3.73 -5.56 -3.38
N LEU A 29 2.56 -5.00 -3.70
CA LEU A 29 1.49 -5.69 -4.41
C LEU A 29 1.83 -5.92 -5.89
N VAL A 30 2.49 -4.96 -6.54
CA VAL A 30 2.99 -5.09 -7.93
C VAL A 30 4.04 -6.19 -8.01
N ASP A 31 5.04 -6.15 -7.14
CA ASP A 31 6.16 -7.12 -7.12
C ASP A 31 5.67 -8.54 -6.83
N SER A 32 4.55 -8.66 -6.09
CA SER A 32 3.91 -9.93 -5.78
C SER A 32 2.87 -10.37 -6.82
N GLY A 33 2.64 -9.58 -7.88
CA GLY A 33 1.76 -9.93 -9.01
C GLY A 33 0.27 -9.77 -8.74
N TYR A 34 -0.13 -9.01 -7.72
CA TYR A 34 -1.55 -8.82 -7.37
C TYR A 34 -2.20 -7.66 -8.12
N ILE A 35 -1.42 -6.66 -8.54
CA ILE A 35 -1.91 -5.48 -9.26
C ILE A 35 -0.92 -5.07 -10.35
N ASP A 36 -1.41 -4.41 -11.39
CA ASP A 36 -0.56 -3.72 -12.36
C ASP A 36 0.00 -2.42 -11.75
N ALA A 37 1.17 -1.98 -12.22
CA ALA A 37 1.84 -0.76 -11.72
C ALA A 37 0.95 0.50 -11.78
N GLY A 38 0.08 0.60 -12.80
CA GLY A 38 -0.86 1.72 -12.95
C GLY A 38 -1.86 1.84 -11.79
N TYR A 39 -2.13 0.76 -11.07
CA TYR A 39 -3.09 0.75 -9.96
C TYR A 39 -2.63 1.60 -8.76
N ILE A 40 -1.32 1.84 -8.61
CA ILE A 40 -0.77 2.73 -7.59
C ILE A 40 -1.36 4.15 -7.72
N ALA A 41 -1.57 4.62 -8.96
CA ALA A 41 -2.21 5.92 -9.20
C ALA A 41 -3.67 5.93 -8.70
N SER A 42 -4.40 4.83 -8.85
CA SER A 42 -5.76 4.69 -8.30
C SER A 42 -5.77 4.69 -6.77
N MET A 43 -4.76 4.07 -6.12
CA MET A 43 -4.63 4.11 -4.65
C MET A 43 -4.41 5.53 -4.14
N LEU A 44 -3.56 6.30 -4.82
CA LEU A 44 -3.34 7.73 -4.51
C LEU A 44 -4.62 8.55 -4.73
N GLY A 45 -5.30 8.36 -5.87
CA GLY A 45 -6.55 9.07 -6.16
C GLY A 45 -7.66 8.76 -5.15
N ARG A 46 -7.76 7.51 -4.68
CA ARG A 46 -8.70 7.14 -3.61
C ARG A 46 -8.42 7.90 -2.31
N GLU A 47 -7.14 8.10 -1.98
CA GLU A 47 -6.74 8.79 -0.77
C GLU A 47 -7.11 10.29 -0.81
N GLU A 48 -7.02 10.93 -1.98
CA GLU A 48 -7.41 12.34 -2.15
C GLU A 48 -8.91 12.59 -1.91
N VAL A 49 -9.76 11.60 -2.24
CA VAL A 49 -11.22 11.71 -2.06
C VAL A 49 -11.62 11.63 -0.60
N ALA A 50 -11.02 10.71 0.16
CA ALA A 50 -11.28 10.56 1.58
C ALA A 50 -10.16 9.80 2.29
N ASN A 51 -9.79 10.28 3.47
CA ASN A 51 -8.75 9.66 4.29
C ASN A 51 -9.06 8.19 4.57
N THR A 52 -8.11 7.31 4.27
CA THR A 52 -8.19 5.87 4.55
C THR A 52 -7.74 5.46 5.96
N TYR A 53 -7.40 6.40 6.82
CA TYR A 53 -7.06 6.12 8.22
C TYR A 53 -8.31 5.71 9.02
N LEU A 54 -8.27 4.52 9.61
CA LEU A 54 -9.39 3.95 10.37
C LEU A 54 -9.29 4.18 11.89
N GLY A 55 -8.22 4.83 12.37
CA GLY A 55 -7.91 4.93 13.80
C GLY A 55 -6.94 3.85 14.29
N ASN A 56 -6.32 4.09 15.45
CA ASN A 56 -5.45 3.15 16.17
C ASN A 56 -4.22 2.60 15.40
N GLY A 57 -3.52 3.50 14.69
CA GLY A 57 -2.13 3.31 14.22
C GLY A 57 -1.74 1.91 13.79
#